data_AF-A0A166TQR7-F1
#
_entry.id   AF-A0A166TQR7-F1
#
_cell.length_a   1.000
_cell.length_b   1.000
_cell.length_c   1.000
_cell.angle_alpha   90.00
_cell.angle_beta   90.00
_cell.angle_gamma   90.00
#
_symmetry.space_group_name_H-M   'P 1'
#
loop_
_entity.id
_entity.type
_entity.pdbx_description
1 polymer ?
#
loop_
_entity_poly.entity_id
_entity_poly.type
_entity_poly.pdbx_seq_one_letter_code
_entity_poly.pdbx_strand_id
1 'polypeptide(L)'
;MLANITEPGDELRWPKLKMIAVSTVYRALDARRMGEVCRLVVKLQQAGRPFRRLSYPTSGSALALAGAEDIHKLRELVELADFRDDWPTPFEWV
;
A
#
# COMPACT_ATOMS: atom_id res chain seq x y z
N MET A 1 6.96 9.06 -9.16
CA MET A 1 7.73 9.72 -8.10
C MET A 1 6.78 9.89 -6.92
N LEU A 2 6.86 9.04 -5.90
CA LEU A 2 6.05 9.19 -4.68
C LEU A 2 6.67 10.36 -3.92
N ALA A 3 5.98 11.51 -3.90
CA ALA A 3 6.44 12.68 -3.17
C ALA A 3 6.66 12.33 -1.69
N ASN A 4 7.73 12.87 -1.10
CA ASN A 4 8.19 12.63 0.26
C ASN A 4 7.06 12.79 1.28
N ILE A 5 6.47 11.67 1.73
CA ILE A 5 5.42 11.60 2.76
C ILE A 5 6.00 11.83 4.18
N THR A 6 7.23 12.34 4.28
CA THR A 6 8.02 12.35 5.53
C THR A 6 8.72 13.69 5.79
N GLU A 7 8.32 14.78 5.13
CA GLU A 7 8.93 16.08 5.43
C GLU A 7 8.46 16.62 6.80
N PRO A 8 9.35 17.24 7.60
CA PRO A 8 9.07 17.62 8.99
C PRO A 8 8.06 18.77 9.17
N GLY A 9 7.48 19.29 8.08
CA GLY A 9 6.40 20.29 8.10
C GLY A 9 4.99 19.73 7.85
N ASP A 10 4.86 18.42 7.58
CA ASP A 10 3.56 17.77 7.39
C ASP A 10 3.01 17.28 8.74
N GLU A 11 2.41 18.20 9.50
CA GLU A 11 1.46 17.82 10.54
C GLU A 11 0.34 16.99 9.88
N LEU A 12 0.53 15.67 9.97
CA LEU A 12 -0.48 14.65 9.80
C LEU A 12 -1.33 14.74 8.51
N ARG A 13 -0.78 14.92 7.29
CA ARG A 13 -1.55 14.70 6.05
C ARG A 13 -2.26 13.32 6.10
N TRP A 14 -3.58 13.34 6.06
CA TRP A 14 -4.46 12.16 6.20
C TRP A 14 -4.38 11.47 7.58
N PRO A 15 -4.78 12.15 8.68
CA PRO A 15 -4.74 11.60 10.03
C PRO A 15 -5.63 10.36 10.21
N LYS A 16 -6.62 10.21 9.32
CA LYS A 16 -7.57 9.09 9.31
C LYS A 16 -7.28 8.08 8.19
N LEU A 17 -6.08 8.09 7.60
CA LEU A 17 -5.71 7.13 6.56
C LEU A 17 -5.68 5.72 7.14
N LYS A 18 -6.64 4.88 6.71
CA LYS A 18 -6.76 3.49 7.14
C LYS A 18 -6.34 2.50 6.07
N MET A 19 -6.48 2.88 4.80
CA MET A 19 -6.32 1.99 3.67
C MET A 19 -5.65 2.71 2.49
N ILE A 20 -4.82 1.98 1.76
CA ILE A 20 -4.29 2.36 0.45
C ILE A 20 -4.66 1.23 -0.51
N ALA A 21 -5.23 1.58 -1.65
CA ALA A 21 -5.56 0.64 -2.71
C ALA A 21 -4.70 0.96 -3.95
N VAL A 22 -4.09 -0.06 -4.53
CA VAL A 22 -3.22 0.05 -5.70
C VAL A 22 -3.82 -0.78 -6.83
N SER A 23 -4.22 -0.12 -7.93
CA SER A 23 -4.85 -0.79 -9.08
C SER A 23 -3.84 -1.50 -9.98
N THR A 24 -2.62 -1.00 -10.08
CA THR A 24 -1.59 -1.55 -10.96
C THR A 24 -0.21 -1.36 -10.36
N VAL A 25 0.59 -2.43 -10.39
CA VAL A 25 1.99 -2.40 -9.96
C VAL A 25 2.87 -2.55 -11.21
N TYR A 26 3.36 -1.44 -11.75
CA TYR A 26 4.07 -1.38 -13.03
C TYR A 26 5.44 -2.06 -13.05
N ARG A 27 5.99 -2.44 -11.89
CA ARG A 27 7.29 -3.13 -11.81
C ARG A 27 7.21 -4.29 -10.83
N ALA A 28 7.88 -5.39 -11.16
CA ALA A 28 8.14 -6.48 -10.23
C ALA A 28 8.65 -5.90 -8.89
N LEU A 29 8.04 -6.33 -7.79
CA LEU A 29 8.50 -6.02 -6.45
C LEU A 29 9.46 -7.15 -6.08
N ASP A 30 10.74 -6.91 -6.32
CA ASP A 30 11.79 -7.77 -5.77
C ASP A 30 11.83 -7.65 -4.23
N ALA A 31 12.57 -8.55 -3.59
CA ALA A 31 12.71 -8.58 -2.13
C ALA A 31 13.14 -7.22 -1.54
N ARG A 32 14.02 -6.49 -2.24
CA ARG A 32 14.49 -5.17 -1.80
C ARG A 32 13.35 -4.16 -1.76
N ARG A 33 12.56 -4.07 -2.83
CA ARG A 33 11.41 -3.15 -2.91
C ARG A 33 10.32 -3.54 -1.92
N MET A 34 10.13 -4.83 -1.63
CA MET A 34 9.22 -5.24 -0.57
C MET A 34 9.69 -4.73 0.80
N GLY A 35 10.99 -4.85 1.09
CA GLY A 35 11.57 -4.29 2.32
C GLY A 35 11.34 -2.79 2.45
N GLU A 36 11.41 -2.04 1.34
CA GLU A 36 11.06 -0.61 1.31
C GLU A 36 9.57 -0.37 1.61
N VAL A 37 8.66 -1.19 1.08
CA VAL A 37 7.23 -1.11 1.39
C VAL A 37 6.99 -1.35 2.87
N CYS A 38 7.53 -2.42 3.45
CA CYS A 38 7.42 -2.71 4.89
C CYS A 38 7.92 -1.53 5.74
N ARG A 39 9.06 -0.93 5.35
CA ARG A 39 9.61 0.25 6.05
C ARG A 39 8.69 1.46 5.98
N LEU A 40 8.02 1.69 4.84
CA LEU A 40 7.05 2.77 4.69
C LEU A 40 5.80 2.53 5.54
N VAL A 41 5.30 1.29 5.59
CA VAL A 41 4.16 0.91 6.45
C VAL A 41 4.47 1.20 7.92
N VAL A 42 5.63 0.76 8.41
CA VAL A 42 6.07 1.01 9.80
C VAL A 42 6.16 2.52 10.08
N LYS A 43 6.74 3.30 9.16
CA LYS A 43 6.82 4.77 9.32
C LYS A 43 5.44 5.42 9.43
N LEU A 44 4.48 4.99 8.61
CA LEU A 44 3.10 5.49 8.68
C LEU A 44 2.46 5.17 10.05
N GLN A 45 2.63 3.94 10.53
CA GLN A 45 2.10 3.51 11.83
C GLN A 45 2.75 4.27 12.99
N GLN A 46 4.08 4.43 12.98
CA GLN A 46 4.82 5.20 13.99
C GLN A 46 4.44 6.68 14.01
N ALA A 47 4.03 7.24 12.87
CA ALA A 47 3.47 8.59 12.78
C ALA A 47 2.03 8.71 13.33
N GLY A 48 1.50 7.69 13.99
CA GLY A 48 0.16 7.69 14.58
C GLY A 48 -0.97 7.49 13.57
N ARG A 49 -0.67 7.05 12.34
CA ARG A 49 -1.70 6.77 11.33
C ARG A 49 -2.36 5.43 11.64
N PRO A 50 -3.70 5.31 11.57
CA PRO A 50 -4.39 4.04 11.73
C PRO A 50 -4.32 3.17 10.46
N PHE A 51 -3.19 3.19 9.75
CA PHE A 51 -3.00 2.46 8.50
C PHE A 51 -2.98 0.95 8.79
N ARG A 52 -3.97 0.25 8.25
CA ARG A 52 -4.26 -1.15 8.59
C ARG A 52 -4.52 -2.04 7.38
N ARG A 53 -4.74 -1.47 6.19
CA ARG A 53 -5.00 -2.27 4.98
C ARG A 53 -4.25 -1.77 3.74
N LEU A 54 -3.66 -2.70 3.01
CA LEU A 54 -3.10 -2.50 1.67
C LEU A 54 -3.82 -3.43 0.70
N SER A 55 -4.56 -2.84 -0.25
CA SER A 55 -5.24 -3.59 -1.31
C SER A 55 -4.44 -3.54 -2.60
N TYR A 56 -4.23 -4.69 -3.25
CA TYR A 56 -3.48 -4.82 -4.51
C TYR A 56 -4.00 -5.97 -5.36
N PRO A 57 -3.69 -6.05 -6.68
CA PRO A 57 -4.18 -7.11 -7.52
C PRO A 57 -3.44 -8.41 -7.20
N THR A 58 -3.98 -9.33 -6.41
CA THR A 58 -3.21 -10.52 -5.98
C THR A 58 -2.97 -11.50 -7.12
N SER A 59 -3.86 -11.53 -8.11
CA SER A 59 -3.71 -12.31 -9.35
C SER A 59 -2.83 -11.54 -10.34
N GLY A 60 -1.74 -12.18 -10.80
CA GLY A 60 -0.86 -11.60 -11.82
C GLY A 60 -0.02 -10.38 -11.37
N SER A 61 -0.02 -10.01 -10.08
CA SER A 61 0.82 -8.90 -9.64
C SER A 61 2.28 -9.25 -9.53
N ALA A 62 3.07 -8.20 -9.76
CA ALA A 62 4.46 -8.04 -9.36
C ALA A 62 4.81 -8.48 -7.92
N LEU A 63 3.82 -8.65 -7.03
CA LEU A 63 4.00 -9.15 -5.67
C LEU A 63 4.18 -10.67 -5.62
N ALA A 64 3.63 -11.42 -6.57
CA ALA A 64 3.84 -12.88 -6.65
C ALA A 64 5.30 -13.25 -6.95
N LEU A 65 6.09 -12.30 -7.48
CA LEU A 65 7.52 -12.45 -7.70
C LEU A 65 8.35 -12.17 -6.44
N ALA A 66 7.77 -11.50 -5.44
CA ALA A 66 8.40 -11.40 -4.13
C ALA A 66 8.34 -12.77 -3.45
N GLY A 67 9.42 -13.16 -2.78
CA GLY A 67 9.46 -14.42 -2.07
C GLY A 67 8.34 -14.50 -1.03
N ALA A 68 7.88 -15.72 -0.73
CA ALA A 68 6.84 -15.96 0.27
C ALA A 68 7.16 -15.33 1.64
N GLU A 69 8.44 -15.28 2.00
CA GLU A 69 8.92 -14.65 3.24
C GLU A 69 8.66 -13.13 3.28
N ASP A 70 8.85 -12.43 2.16
CA ASP A 70 8.70 -10.98 2.11
C ASP A 70 7.22 -10.57 2.16
N ILE A 71 6.36 -11.35 1.51
CA ILE A 71 4.89 -11.20 1.61
C ILE A 71 4.43 -11.49 3.04
N HIS A 72 5.01 -12.50 3.71
CA HIS A 72 4.68 -12.83 5.08
C HIS A 72 4.96 -11.66 6.04
N LYS A 73 6.15 -11.06 5.95
CA LYS A 73 6.52 -9.86 6.73
C LYS A 73 5.53 -8.71 6.52
N LEU A 74 5.07 -8.50 5.29
CA LEU A 74 4.09 -7.46 5.01
C LEU A 74 2.73 -7.76 5.67
N ARG A 75 2.28 -9.03 5.64
CA ARG A 75 1.04 -9.47 6.29
C ARG A 75 1.05 -9.31 7.81
N GLU A 76 2.23 -9.39 8.44
CA GLU A 76 2.36 -9.12 9.87
C GLU A 76 2.15 -7.63 10.22
N LEU A 77 2.43 -6.73 9.27
CA LEU A 77 2.32 -5.29 9.48
C LEU A 77 0.94 -4.73 9.10
N VAL A 78 0.31 -5.27 8.06
CA VAL A 78 -0.90 -4.71 7.46
C VAL A 78 -1.79 -5.81 6.87
N GLU A 79 -3.10 -5.64 6.94
CA GLU A 79 -4.05 -6.49 6.24
C GLU A 79 -3.83 -6.38 4.72
N LEU A 80 -3.67 -7.52 4.05
CA LEU A 80 -3.58 -7.59 2.59
C LEU A 80 -4.91 -8.04 2.01
N ALA A 81 -5.41 -7.30 1.03
CA ALA A 81 -6.66 -7.61 0.35
C ALA A 81 -6.51 -7.48 -1.16
N ASP A 82 -7.39 -8.15 -1.90
CA ASP A 82 -7.48 -7.94 -3.34
C ASP A 82 -7.96 -6.51 -3.64
N PHE A 83 -7.32 -5.88 -4.61
CA PHE A 83 -7.80 -4.63 -5.17
C PHE A 83 -9.16 -4.86 -5.84
N ARG A 84 -10.12 -4.01 -5.50
CA ARG A 84 -11.41 -3.89 -6.17
C ARG A 84 -11.66 -2.43 -6.47
N ASP A 85 -12.06 -2.14 -7.70
CA ASP A 85 -12.53 -0.81 -8.06
C ASP A 85 -14.02 -0.71 -7.70
N ASP A 86 -14.26 -0.56 -6.40
CA ASP A 86 -15.60 -0.33 -5.84
C ASP A 86 -15.89 1.18 -5.76
N TRP A 87 -15.08 2.02 -6.44
CA TRP A 87 -15.34 3.44 -6.51
C TRP A 87 -16.64 3.65 -7.30
N PRO A 88 -17.61 4.42 -6.77
CA PRO A 88 -18.78 4.74 -7.56
C PRO A 88 -18.32 5.33 -8.88
N THR A 89 -18.99 4.99 -9.98
CA THR A 89 -18.83 5.64 -11.28
C THR A 89 -19.88 6.76 -11.37
N PRO A 90 -19.69 7.92 -10.72
CA PRO A 90 -20.74 8.95 -10.62
C PRO A 90 -21.11 9.58 -11.96
N PHE A 91 -20.35 9.29 -13.02
CA PHE A 91 -20.51 9.85 -14.35
C PHE A 91 -20.60 8.77 -15.43
N GLU A 92 -21.23 7.62 -15.16
CA GLU A 92 -21.62 6.76 -16.27
C GLU A 92 -22.56 7.56 -17.19
N TRP A 93 -22.10 7.74 -18.43
CA TRP A 93 -22.83 8.45 -19.45
C TRP A 93 -23.99 7.55 -19.87
N VAL A 94 -25.21 7.99 -19.55
CA VAL A 94 -26.47 7.41 -20.03
C VAL A 94 -26.58 7.60 -21.55
#